data_AF-A0AA43IJY8-F1
#
_entry.id   AF-A0AA43IJY8-F1
#
_cell.length_a   1.000
_cell.length_b   1.000
_cell.length_c   1.000
_cell.angle_alpha   90.00
_cell.angle_beta   90.00
_cell.angle_gamma   90.00
#
_symmetry.space_group_name_H-M   'P 1'
#
loop_
_entity.id
_entity.type
_entity.pdbx_description
1 polymer ?
#
loop_
_entity_poly.entity_id
_entity_poly.type
_entity_poly.pdbx_seq_one_letter_code
_entity_poly.pdbx_strand_id
1 'polypeptide(L)'
;MKTRITTVLLFTAMISFGQPTKSIDWETIKNNDKLPKQEVSWLHDNLTSDEFEEVIGLVSALSRPAAAQMLASHLYLDGSYTRSSIKPYLDSLIVRPPDGDAGTIRVAYLVSKLRKELIDIGKSNKFYTAEFSGALIKVPEFKDSNINKKIELSFDYQPALVILDILSEPDATYQDILQKLDLHQFDQLIKHHNQSFYPTPLNKERLVTCLEIATSTKPIDQLYKYMNPDGLLYFTDVKTNLLQYKQQVKALSENEQSIFKYINASIAPLLPSDARFSRKVSFFFIDGADGWASDDVTAIDLNYYKDDYLKLLPLLAHETYHSGQNAVAINDPTKREENIQFFAEVMDYVFREGTASYIAPPSIKTNLEKDIAIKKGIQLLEEIHSNTIVNYDAEKAQQLANEGIAGAGPFYWLGAEMSRVIVIALGKEKLASIIPFGGITFFKTYIAAVEKSNKNENMFDEPLIEYIQKLK
;
A
#
# COMPACT_ATOMS: atom_id res chain seq x y z
N MET A 1 22.55 28.89 24.12
CA MET A 1 22.73 28.03 22.93
C MET A 1 21.83 28.56 21.84
N LYS A 2 22.39 29.03 20.71
CA LYS A 2 21.62 29.61 19.61
C LYS A 2 21.07 28.48 18.73
N THR A 3 19.75 28.39 18.66
CA THR A 3 18.98 27.47 17.82
C THR A 3 19.23 27.83 16.35
N ARG A 4 19.89 26.96 15.59
CA ARG A 4 19.99 27.08 14.13
C ARG A 4 18.71 26.52 13.53
N ILE A 5 17.93 27.39 12.91
CA ILE A 5 16.83 27.03 12.00
C ILE A 5 17.51 26.55 10.72
N THR A 6 17.36 25.27 10.40
CA THR A 6 17.85 24.68 9.14
C THR A 6 16.72 24.82 8.13
N THR A 7 16.84 25.77 7.21
CA THR A 7 15.97 25.89 6.05
C THR A 7 16.14 24.64 5.17
N VAL A 8 15.08 23.87 5.00
CA VAL A 8 15.01 22.78 4.02
C VAL A 8 14.95 23.42 2.63
N LEU A 9 16.05 23.30 1.88
CA LEU A 9 16.12 23.66 0.47
C LEU A 9 15.38 22.59 -0.34
N LEU A 10 14.27 22.96 -0.97
CA LEU A 10 13.74 22.22 -2.12
C LEU A 10 14.82 22.27 -3.21
N PHE A 11 15.50 21.15 -3.46
CA PHE A 11 16.39 20.99 -4.59
C PHE A 11 15.54 20.78 -5.85
N THR A 12 15.33 21.84 -6.62
CA THR A 12 14.98 21.71 -8.03
C THR A 12 16.18 21.08 -8.73
N ALA A 13 16.03 19.82 -9.15
CA ALA A 13 16.99 19.18 -10.03
C ALA A 13 16.98 19.93 -11.37
N MET A 14 17.91 20.88 -11.54
CA MET A 14 18.12 21.56 -12.82
C MET A 14 18.71 20.57 -13.83
N ILE A 15 17.84 19.87 -14.54
CA ILE A 15 18.20 19.13 -15.74
C ILE A 15 18.55 20.18 -16.80
N SER A 16 19.80 20.18 -17.27
CA SER A 16 20.28 21.06 -18.33
C SER A 16 19.60 20.69 -19.66
N PHE A 17 18.46 21.30 -19.97
CA PHE A 17 17.85 21.18 -21.28
C PHE A 17 18.69 21.93 -22.34
N GLY A 18 19.03 21.23 -23.43
CA GLY A 18 19.76 21.81 -24.55
C GLY A 18 18.93 22.87 -25.28
N GLN A 19 19.59 23.97 -25.66
CA GLN A 19 19.12 25.12 -26.47
C GLN A 19 17.75 25.70 -26.08
N PRO A 20 17.64 26.99 -25.72
CA PRO A 20 16.37 27.59 -25.31
C PRO A 20 15.35 27.49 -26.45
N THR A 21 14.42 26.54 -26.33
CA THR A 21 13.19 26.53 -27.12
C THR A 21 12.45 27.82 -26.80
N LYS A 22 11.93 28.49 -27.82
CA LYS A 22 11.17 29.74 -27.72
C LYS A 22 10.11 29.60 -26.61
N SER A 23 10.36 30.20 -25.44
CA SER A 23 9.48 30.07 -24.28
C SER A 23 8.25 30.95 -24.49
N ILE A 24 7.06 30.37 -24.43
CA ILE A 24 5.81 31.13 -24.38
C ILE A 24 5.68 31.66 -22.94
N ASP A 25 5.77 32.98 -22.76
CA ASP A 25 5.54 33.62 -21.47
C ASP A 25 4.08 34.13 -21.32
N TRP A 26 3.71 34.51 -20.09
CA TRP A 26 2.36 35.01 -19.80
C TRP A 26 1.99 36.27 -20.58
N GLU A 27 2.96 37.15 -20.84
CA GLU A 27 2.73 38.38 -21.61
C GLU A 27 2.43 38.08 -23.08
N THR A 28 3.11 37.10 -23.66
CA THR A 28 2.83 36.60 -25.01
C THR A 28 1.43 35.99 -25.09
N ILE A 29 1.02 35.25 -24.06
CA ILE A 29 -0.32 34.64 -23.99
C ILE A 29 -1.42 35.69 -23.87
N LYS A 30 -1.24 36.65 -22.96
CA LYS A 30 -2.23 37.69 -22.67
C LYS A 30 -2.57 38.54 -23.89
N ASN A 31 -1.60 38.77 -24.77
CA ASN A 31 -1.75 39.59 -25.96
C ASN A 31 -2.17 38.79 -27.21
N ASN A 32 -2.42 37.48 -27.10
CA ASN A 32 -2.75 36.62 -28.23
C ASN A 32 -4.23 36.16 -28.20
N ASP A 33 -5.08 36.91 -28.90
CA ASP A 33 -6.52 36.63 -29.01
C ASP A 33 -6.88 35.32 -29.75
N LYS A 34 -5.90 34.65 -30.36
CA LYS A 34 -6.10 33.35 -31.04
C LYS A 34 -5.96 32.16 -30.08
N LEU A 35 -5.52 32.38 -28.85
CA LEU A 35 -5.37 31.33 -27.86
C LEU A 35 -6.71 30.97 -27.20
N PRO A 36 -6.89 29.71 -26.78
CA PRO A 36 -8.12 29.26 -26.16
C PRO A 36 -8.27 29.88 -24.75
N LYS A 37 -9.14 30.90 -24.64
CA LYS A 37 -9.23 31.79 -23.45
C LYS A 37 -9.56 31.04 -22.15
N GLN A 38 -10.35 29.97 -22.21
CA GLN A 38 -10.73 29.20 -21.03
C GLN A 38 -9.52 28.43 -20.46
N GLU A 39 -8.75 27.75 -21.32
CA GLU A 39 -7.55 27.01 -20.94
C GLU A 39 -6.46 27.94 -20.42
N VAL A 40 -6.27 29.09 -21.06
CA VAL A 40 -5.34 30.14 -20.59
C VAL A 40 -5.71 30.60 -19.19
N SER A 41 -6.98 30.97 -18.96
CA SER A 41 -7.44 31.42 -17.63
C SER A 41 -7.22 30.32 -16.60
N TRP A 42 -7.57 29.08 -16.94
CA TRP A 42 -7.39 27.98 -16.00
C TRP A 42 -5.93 27.77 -15.62
N LEU A 43 -5.01 27.76 -16.59
CA LEU A 43 -3.57 27.61 -16.33
C LEU A 43 -3.06 28.73 -15.42
N HIS A 44 -3.47 29.97 -15.66
CA HIS A 44 -3.09 31.13 -14.86
C HIS A 44 -3.61 31.03 -13.42
N ASP A 45 -4.86 30.63 -13.26
CA ASP A 45 -5.52 30.61 -11.95
C ASP A 45 -5.13 29.39 -11.10
N ASN A 46 -4.54 28.36 -11.73
CA ASN A 46 -4.25 27.09 -11.07
C ASN A 46 -2.78 26.73 -10.99
N LEU A 47 -1.89 27.28 -11.81
CA LEU A 47 -0.47 26.95 -11.74
C LEU A 47 0.31 28.10 -11.11
N THR A 48 1.32 27.74 -10.33
CA THR A 48 2.40 28.66 -10.00
C THR A 48 3.19 29.02 -11.26
N SER A 49 3.95 30.12 -11.23
CA SER A 49 4.83 30.49 -12.35
C SER A 49 5.80 29.37 -12.71
N ASP A 50 6.37 28.71 -11.70
CA ASP A 50 7.34 27.62 -11.89
C ASP A 50 6.69 26.39 -12.55
N GLU A 51 5.50 25.98 -12.09
CA GLU A 51 4.75 24.86 -12.71
C GLU A 51 4.33 25.19 -14.15
N PHE A 52 3.95 26.44 -14.41
CA PHE A 52 3.61 26.91 -15.75
C PHE A 52 4.83 26.87 -16.68
N GLU A 53 5.97 27.40 -16.25
CA GLU A 53 7.22 27.34 -17.02
C GLU A 53 7.66 25.89 -17.27
N GLU A 54 7.56 25.01 -16.27
CA GLU A 54 7.87 23.59 -16.39
C GLU A 54 7.02 22.93 -17.47
N VAL A 55 5.69 23.03 -17.40
CA VAL A 55 4.80 22.36 -18.35
C VAL A 55 4.95 22.92 -19.76
N ILE A 56 5.14 24.25 -19.91
CA ILE A 56 5.37 24.86 -21.23
C ILE A 56 6.70 24.39 -21.80
N GLY A 57 7.75 24.29 -20.98
CA GLY A 57 9.04 23.74 -21.38
C GLY A 57 8.91 22.30 -21.88
N LEU A 58 8.22 21.44 -21.13
CA LEU A 58 8.01 20.03 -21.49
C LEU A 58 7.21 19.88 -22.80
N VAL A 59 6.14 20.65 -22.99
CA VAL A 59 5.34 20.60 -24.22
C VAL A 59 6.11 21.19 -25.41
N SER A 60 6.89 22.26 -25.19
CA SER A 60 7.69 22.89 -26.25
C SER A 60 8.89 22.04 -26.68
N ALA A 61 9.36 21.13 -25.82
CA ALA A 61 10.38 20.14 -26.16
C ALA A 61 9.86 19.03 -27.08
N LEU A 62 8.53 18.88 -27.24
CA LEU A 62 7.97 17.99 -28.24
C LEU A 62 8.26 18.52 -29.66
N SER A 63 8.38 17.61 -30.63
CA SER A 63 8.53 18.00 -32.05
C SER A 63 7.38 18.88 -32.58
N ARG A 64 6.18 18.73 -31.99
CA ARG A 64 4.93 19.46 -32.24
C ARG A 64 3.92 19.08 -31.15
N PRO A 65 2.92 19.93 -30.85
CA PRO A 65 1.88 19.59 -29.86
C PRO A 65 1.18 18.26 -30.14
N ALA A 66 0.98 17.91 -31.42
CA ALA A 66 0.34 16.64 -31.81
C ALA A 66 1.10 15.38 -31.35
N ALA A 67 2.38 15.46 -31.01
CA ALA A 67 3.11 14.32 -30.43
C ALA A 67 2.55 13.88 -29.06
N ALA A 68 1.85 14.77 -28.35
CA ALA A 68 1.21 14.46 -27.07
C ALA A 68 0.13 13.38 -27.15
N GLN A 69 -0.38 13.04 -28.36
CA GLN A 69 -1.33 11.94 -28.53
C GLN A 69 -0.76 10.58 -28.07
N MET A 70 0.57 10.45 -28.04
CA MET A 70 1.24 9.25 -27.50
C MET A 70 1.05 9.06 -25.99
N LEU A 71 0.64 10.09 -25.24
CA LEU A 71 0.35 9.97 -23.80
C LEU A 71 -0.78 8.96 -23.53
N ALA A 72 -1.75 8.85 -24.44
CA ALA A 72 -2.81 7.86 -24.33
C ALA A 72 -2.25 6.44 -24.36
N SER A 73 -1.28 6.15 -25.24
CA SER A 73 -0.62 4.84 -25.28
C SER A 73 0.11 4.50 -23.98
N HIS A 74 0.71 5.49 -23.33
CA HIS A 74 1.35 5.30 -22.02
C HIS A 74 0.35 4.95 -20.91
N LEU A 75 -0.82 5.60 -20.90
CA LEU A 75 -1.91 5.30 -19.96
C LEU A 75 -2.48 3.87 -20.15
N TYR A 76 -2.49 3.37 -21.38
CA TYR A 76 -2.86 1.98 -21.67
C TYR A 76 -1.77 1.01 -21.21
N LEU A 77 -0.52 1.30 -21.55
CA LEU A 77 0.64 0.45 -21.21
C LEU A 77 0.77 0.23 -19.71
N ASP A 78 0.66 1.29 -18.90
CA ASP A 78 0.83 1.19 -17.46
C ASP A 78 -0.46 0.83 -16.72
N GLY A 79 -1.58 0.64 -17.42
CA GLY A 79 -2.88 0.24 -16.85
C GLY A 79 -3.68 1.39 -16.22
N SER A 80 -3.13 2.60 -16.17
CA SER A 80 -3.77 3.77 -15.58
C SER A 80 -5.10 4.14 -16.25
N TYR A 81 -5.34 3.73 -17.51
CA TYR A 81 -6.60 3.95 -18.23
C TYR A 81 -7.85 3.41 -17.51
N THR A 82 -7.67 2.45 -16.60
CA THR A 82 -8.76 1.85 -15.81
C THR A 82 -9.26 2.76 -14.68
N ARG A 83 -8.48 3.78 -14.30
CA ARG A 83 -8.85 4.73 -13.25
C ARG A 83 -9.94 5.68 -13.74
N SER A 84 -11.01 5.80 -12.95
CA SER A 84 -12.15 6.67 -13.26
C SER A 84 -11.77 8.16 -13.40
N SER A 85 -10.75 8.63 -12.68
CA SER A 85 -10.23 10.00 -12.77
C SER A 85 -9.45 10.27 -14.06
N ILE A 86 -8.89 9.24 -14.70
CA ILE A 86 -8.10 9.38 -15.93
C ILE A 86 -8.99 9.32 -17.16
N LYS A 87 -10.06 8.53 -17.11
CA LYS A 87 -10.98 8.30 -18.23
C LYS A 87 -11.49 9.58 -18.92
N PRO A 88 -11.89 10.66 -18.22
CA PRO A 88 -12.34 11.90 -18.86
C PRO A 88 -11.27 12.61 -19.70
N TYR A 89 -9.99 12.41 -19.38
CA TYR A 89 -8.87 13.04 -20.08
C TYR A 89 -8.39 12.20 -21.26
N LEU A 90 -8.52 10.88 -21.18
CA LEU A 90 -8.05 9.95 -22.22
C LEU A 90 -8.62 10.30 -23.59
N ASP A 91 -9.94 10.52 -23.68
CA ASP A 91 -10.61 10.89 -24.94
C ASP A 91 -10.08 12.23 -25.50
N SER A 92 -9.81 13.19 -24.61
CA SER A 92 -9.27 14.50 -25.00
C SER A 92 -7.81 14.43 -25.46
N LEU A 93 -7.01 13.53 -24.87
CA LEU A 93 -5.59 13.34 -25.21
C LEU A 93 -5.42 12.60 -26.55
N ILE A 94 -6.39 11.77 -26.95
CA ILE A 94 -6.37 11.09 -28.25
C ILE A 94 -6.69 12.05 -29.40
N VAL A 95 -7.44 13.13 -29.15
CA VAL A 95 -7.76 14.14 -30.17
C VAL A 95 -6.52 14.96 -30.50
N ARG A 96 -6.23 15.12 -31.80
CA ARG A 96 -5.09 15.92 -32.27
C ARG A 96 -5.28 17.40 -31.83
N PRO A 97 -4.37 17.98 -31.03
CA PRO A 97 -4.42 19.39 -30.68
C PRO A 97 -4.17 20.28 -31.92
N PRO A 98 -4.60 21.55 -31.88
CA PRO A 98 -4.24 22.54 -32.90
C PRO A 98 -2.72 22.63 -33.08
N ASP A 99 -2.26 23.13 -34.23
CA ASP A 99 -0.84 23.38 -34.43
C ASP A 99 -0.40 24.69 -33.73
N GLY A 100 0.90 24.82 -33.43
CA GLY A 100 1.50 26.02 -32.81
C GLY A 100 1.08 26.27 -31.35
N ASP A 101 1.13 27.54 -30.93
CA ASP A 101 0.93 27.95 -29.53
C ASP A 101 -0.43 27.52 -28.96
N ALA A 102 -1.49 27.55 -29.76
CA ALA A 102 -2.82 27.09 -29.33
C ALA A 102 -2.82 25.59 -28.95
N GLY A 103 -2.06 24.78 -29.70
CA GLY A 103 -1.82 23.38 -29.36
C GLY A 103 -1.03 23.21 -28.08
N THR A 104 0.05 23.99 -27.92
CA THR A 104 0.88 23.98 -26.72
C THR A 104 0.06 24.29 -25.47
N ILE A 105 -0.75 25.34 -25.49
CA ILE A 105 -1.65 25.71 -24.40
C ILE A 105 -2.67 24.61 -24.11
N ARG A 106 -3.28 24.03 -25.15
CA ARG A 106 -4.26 22.95 -24.98
C ARG A 106 -3.65 21.72 -24.31
N VAL A 107 -2.46 21.30 -24.73
CA VAL A 107 -1.76 20.15 -24.13
C VAL A 107 -1.37 20.47 -22.69
N ALA A 108 -0.74 21.62 -22.44
CA ALA A 108 -0.36 22.06 -21.10
C ALA A 108 -1.56 22.09 -20.14
N TYR A 109 -2.70 22.59 -20.60
CA TYR A 109 -3.96 22.57 -19.85
C TYR A 109 -4.39 21.14 -19.48
N LEU A 110 -4.46 20.23 -20.46
CA LEU A 110 -4.93 18.86 -20.22
C LEU A 110 -4.04 18.10 -19.25
N VAL A 111 -2.72 18.15 -19.46
CA VAL A 111 -1.76 17.40 -18.63
C VAL A 111 -1.68 17.96 -17.21
N SER A 112 -1.69 19.29 -17.05
CA SER A 112 -1.65 19.92 -15.73
C SER A 112 -2.95 19.72 -14.97
N LYS A 113 -4.10 19.78 -15.65
CA LYS A 113 -5.39 19.53 -15.01
C LYS A 113 -5.51 18.10 -14.50
N LEU A 114 -5.09 17.12 -15.31
CA LEU A 114 -5.03 15.73 -14.86
C LEU A 114 -4.04 15.55 -13.71
N ARG A 115 -2.83 16.13 -13.80
CA ARG A 115 -1.84 16.08 -12.71
C ARG A 115 -2.42 16.57 -11.39
N LYS A 116 -3.09 17.74 -11.39
CA LYS A 116 -3.71 18.30 -10.17
C LYS A 116 -4.78 17.37 -9.61
N GLU A 117 -5.66 16.83 -10.45
CA GLU A 117 -6.68 15.87 -10.00
C GLU A 117 -6.06 14.62 -9.38
N LEU A 118 -5.00 14.07 -9.97
CA LEU A 118 -4.30 12.91 -9.41
C LEU A 118 -3.60 13.22 -8.08
N ILE A 119 -2.96 14.40 -7.97
CA ILE A 119 -2.34 14.86 -6.72
C ILE A 119 -3.40 15.04 -5.64
N ASP A 120 -4.54 15.63 -5.95
CA ASP A 120 -5.63 15.86 -5.00
C ASP A 120 -6.22 14.53 -4.50
N ILE A 121 -6.40 13.55 -5.40
CA ILE A 121 -6.79 12.18 -5.04
C ILE A 121 -5.75 11.57 -4.09
N GLY A 122 -4.46 11.65 -4.44
CA GLY A 122 -3.37 11.13 -3.61
C GLY A 122 -3.32 11.77 -2.22
N LYS A 123 -3.50 13.08 -2.11
CA LYS A 123 -3.55 13.82 -0.84
C LYS A 123 -4.78 13.49 0.01
N SER A 124 -5.89 13.13 -0.62
CA SER A 124 -7.11 12.71 0.08
C SER A 124 -7.07 11.26 0.55
N ASN A 125 -6.13 10.46 0.04
CA ASN A 125 -5.98 9.06 0.40
C ASN A 125 -5.44 8.94 1.83
N LYS A 126 -6.23 8.33 2.72
CA LYS A 126 -5.85 8.14 4.13
C LYS A 126 -4.84 7.00 4.34
N PHE A 127 -4.74 6.12 3.35
CA PHE A 127 -3.97 4.88 3.42
C PHE A 127 -2.54 5.11 2.91
N TYR A 128 -2.41 5.76 1.74
CA TYR A 128 -1.14 6.09 1.08
C TYR A 128 -0.50 7.37 1.62
N THR A 129 0.80 7.36 1.88
CA THR A 129 1.56 8.57 2.23
C THR A 129 2.05 9.26 0.95
N ALA A 130 1.41 10.36 0.55
CA ALA A 130 1.71 11.03 -0.72
C ALA A 130 3.09 11.72 -0.78
N GLU A 131 3.60 12.21 0.35
CA GLU A 131 4.80 13.06 0.40
C GLU A 131 5.75 12.58 1.51
N PHE A 132 7.05 12.76 1.30
CA PHE A 132 8.04 12.57 2.36
C PHE A 132 7.92 13.69 3.39
N SER A 133 7.81 13.33 4.66
CA SER A 133 7.69 14.27 5.79
C SER A 133 9.03 14.73 6.36
N GLY A 134 10.14 14.11 5.94
CA GLY A 134 11.46 14.23 6.56
C GLY A 134 11.57 13.48 7.89
N ALA A 135 10.69 12.52 8.15
CA ALA A 135 10.68 11.78 9.40
C ALA A 135 11.94 10.89 9.52
N LEU A 136 12.52 10.89 10.72
CA LEU A 136 13.59 9.96 11.07
C LEU A 136 12.97 8.69 11.65
N ILE A 137 13.56 7.54 11.32
CA ILE A 137 13.15 6.28 11.91
C ILE A 137 13.36 6.32 13.44
N LYS A 138 12.27 6.06 14.16
CA LYS A 138 12.26 5.93 15.62
C LYS A 138 11.68 4.58 15.95
N VAL A 139 12.57 3.62 16.20
CA VAL A 139 12.15 2.29 16.66
C VAL A 139 11.57 2.44 18.07
N PRO A 140 10.31 1.99 18.31
CA PRO A 140 9.71 2.07 19.63
C PRO A 140 10.51 1.28 20.67
N GLU A 141 10.42 1.70 21.93
CA GLU A 141 11.06 0.98 23.04
C GLU A 141 10.48 -0.44 23.19
N PHE A 142 11.35 -1.39 23.53
CA PHE A 142 10.98 -2.78 23.76
C PHE A 142 11.77 -3.37 24.93
N LYS A 143 11.31 -4.51 25.44
CA LYS A 143 11.98 -5.25 26.51
C LYS A 143 12.77 -6.41 25.93
N ASP A 144 14.09 -6.45 26.17
CA ASP A 144 14.94 -7.55 25.72
C ASP A 144 14.50 -8.92 26.27
N SER A 145 13.86 -8.94 27.45
CA SER A 145 13.28 -10.16 28.04
C SER A 145 12.19 -10.81 27.20
N ASN A 146 11.58 -10.05 26.28
CA ASN A 146 10.52 -10.55 25.41
C ASN A 146 11.06 -11.16 24.11
N ILE A 147 12.36 -11.08 23.84
CA ILE A 147 12.93 -11.56 22.57
C ILE A 147 13.03 -13.09 22.60
N ASN A 148 12.43 -13.75 21.61
CA ASN A 148 12.63 -15.16 21.33
C ASN A 148 13.72 -15.34 20.27
N LYS A 149 14.88 -15.87 20.67
CA LYS A 149 16.05 -16.10 19.80
C LYS A 149 15.81 -17.17 18.71
N LYS A 150 14.71 -17.91 18.76
CA LYS A 150 14.32 -18.90 17.74
C LYS A 150 13.53 -18.27 16.58
N ILE A 151 13.19 -16.98 16.69
CA ILE A 151 12.56 -16.21 15.62
C ILE A 151 13.65 -15.44 14.91
N GLU A 152 13.90 -15.80 13.66
CA GLU A 152 14.91 -15.20 12.81
C GLU A 152 14.22 -14.32 11.76
N LEU A 153 14.62 -13.05 11.70
CA LEU A 153 14.12 -12.10 10.72
C LEU A 153 15.30 -11.60 9.89
N SER A 154 15.07 -11.44 8.59
CA SER A 154 16.03 -10.84 7.67
C SER A 154 15.31 -9.92 6.71
N PHE A 155 15.98 -8.85 6.30
CA PHE A 155 15.49 -7.92 5.31
C PHE A 155 16.25 -8.10 4.00
N ASP A 156 15.51 -8.05 2.91
CA ASP A 156 16.05 -8.11 1.56
C ASP A 156 15.77 -6.80 0.84
N TYR A 157 16.82 -5.98 0.78
CA TYR A 157 16.78 -4.71 0.09
C TYR A 157 17.11 -4.84 -1.40
N GLN A 158 17.50 -6.02 -1.89
CA GLN A 158 17.97 -6.16 -3.27
C GLN A 158 16.94 -5.71 -4.32
N PRO A 159 15.64 -6.08 -4.24
CA PRO A 159 14.68 -5.64 -5.25
C PRO A 159 14.53 -4.11 -5.28
N ALA A 160 14.39 -3.47 -4.11
CA ALA A 160 14.37 -2.02 -3.97
C ALA A 160 15.65 -1.36 -4.54
N LEU A 161 16.84 -1.87 -4.18
CA LEU A 161 18.12 -1.35 -4.65
C LEU A 161 18.27 -1.47 -6.17
N VAL A 162 17.83 -2.59 -6.77
CA VAL A 162 17.82 -2.78 -8.23
C VAL A 162 16.95 -1.72 -8.92
N ILE A 163 15.73 -1.48 -8.42
CA ILE A 163 14.86 -0.45 -8.99
C ILE A 163 15.47 0.95 -8.85
N LEU A 164 16.05 1.28 -7.69
CA LEU A 164 16.72 2.56 -7.49
C LEU A 164 17.93 2.73 -8.40
N ASP A 165 18.69 1.66 -8.64
CA ASP A 165 19.84 1.66 -9.53
C ASP A 165 19.41 1.92 -10.98
N ILE A 166 18.43 1.17 -11.48
CA ILE A 166 17.81 1.40 -12.80
C ILE A 166 17.33 2.85 -12.92
N LEU A 167 16.55 3.33 -11.94
CA LEU A 167 15.99 4.68 -11.96
C LEU A 167 17.05 5.77 -11.76
N SER A 168 18.27 5.45 -11.34
CA SER A 168 19.37 6.40 -11.26
C SER A 168 20.03 6.67 -12.61
N GLU A 169 19.92 5.72 -13.55
CA GLU A 169 20.51 5.81 -14.87
C GLU A 169 19.53 6.53 -15.82
N PRO A 170 19.92 7.63 -16.49
CA PRO A 170 19.12 8.21 -17.55
C PRO A 170 19.16 7.31 -18.79
N ASP A 171 18.01 7.14 -19.44
CA ASP A 171 17.87 6.36 -20.68
C ASP A 171 18.39 4.91 -20.57
N ALA A 172 18.12 4.23 -19.45
CA ALA A 172 18.49 2.83 -19.27
C ALA A 172 17.83 1.97 -20.37
N THR A 173 18.61 1.07 -20.99
CA THR A 173 18.11 0.29 -22.12
C THR A 173 17.22 -0.86 -21.66
N TYR A 174 16.25 -1.25 -22.48
CA TYR A 174 15.42 -2.43 -22.25
C TYR A 174 16.22 -3.68 -21.82
N GLN A 175 17.35 -3.97 -22.49
CA GLN A 175 18.15 -5.17 -22.20
C GLN A 175 18.88 -5.08 -20.86
N ASP A 176 19.43 -3.91 -20.52
CA ASP A 176 20.08 -3.69 -19.23
C ASP A 176 19.08 -3.83 -18.08
N ILE A 177 17.89 -3.25 -18.23
CA ILE A 177 16.80 -3.36 -17.26
C ILE A 177 16.36 -4.83 -17.12
N LEU A 178 16.15 -5.53 -18.24
CA LEU A 178 15.73 -6.93 -18.22
C LEU A 178 16.72 -7.81 -17.45
N GLN A 179 18.03 -7.60 -17.66
CA GLN A 179 19.08 -8.33 -16.95
C GLN A 179 19.08 -8.00 -15.45
N LYS A 180 18.93 -6.73 -15.06
CA LYS A 180 18.90 -6.32 -13.65
C LYS A 180 17.68 -6.89 -12.91
N LEU A 181 16.57 -7.15 -13.61
CA LEU A 181 15.36 -7.74 -13.03
C LEU A 181 15.40 -9.28 -12.91
N ASP A 182 16.53 -9.95 -13.16
CA ASP A 182 16.67 -11.41 -13.01
C ASP A 182 16.81 -11.85 -11.54
N LEU A 183 15.83 -11.45 -10.72
CA LEU A 183 15.68 -11.88 -9.33
C LEU A 183 14.36 -12.64 -9.17
N HIS A 184 14.39 -13.75 -8.42
CA HIS A 184 13.20 -14.55 -8.04
C HIS A 184 12.05 -13.70 -7.49
N GLN A 185 12.39 -12.66 -6.73
CA GLN A 185 11.49 -11.67 -6.15
C GLN A 185 10.61 -10.97 -7.21
N PHE A 186 11.16 -10.66 -8.39
CA PHE A 186 10.39 -10.05 -9.47
C PHE A 186 9.48 -11.05 -10.20
N ASP A 187 9.84 -12.33 -10.24
CA ASP A 187 8.97 -13.36 -10.81
C ASP A 187 7.76 -13.62 -9.89
N GLN A 188 7.98 -13.61 -8.57
CA GLN A 188 6.92 -13.69 -7.57
C GLN A 188 6.00 -12.46 -7.58
N LEU A 189 6.57 -11.27 -7.80
CA LEU A 189 5.79 -10.04 -8.01
C LEU A 189 4.88 -10.16 -9.23
N ILE A 190 5.40 -10.63 -10.37
CA ILE A 190 4.62 -10.85 -11.59
C ILE A 190 3.51 -11.88 -11.35
N LYS A 191 3.82 -12.98 -10.66
CA LYS A 191 2.82 -13.99 -10.29
C LYS A 191 1.71 -13.40 -9.43
N HIS A 192 2.05 -12.61 -8.42
CA HIS A 192 1.09 -11.93 -7.55
C HIS A 192 0.19 -10.96 -8.33
N HIS A 193 0.78 -10.12 -9.19
CA HIS A 193 0.03 -9.17 -10.03
C HIS A 193 -0.90 -9.81 -11.07
N ASN A 194 -0.75 -11.11 -11.34
CA ASN A 194 -1.61 -11.85 -12.25
C ASN A 194 -2.81 -12.51 -11.54
N GLN A 195 -3.02 -12.21 -10.25
CA GLN A 195 -4.22 -12.57 -9.52
C GLN A 195 -5.42 -11.71 -9.98
N SER A 196 -6.64 -12.27 -9.86
CA SER A 196 -7.84 -11.74 -10.51
C SER A 196 -8.32 -10.36 -10.04
N PHE A 197 -7.79 -9.85 -8.93
CA PHE A 197 -8.16 -8.53 -8.40
C PHE A 197 -7.35 -7.38 -9.01
N TYR A 198 -6.25 -7.67 -9.73
CA TYR A 198 -5.55 -6.65 -10.50
C TYR A 198 -6.22 -6.44 -11.85
N PRO A 199 -6.57 -5.18 -12.21
CA PRO A 199 -7.31 -4.91 -13.44
C PRO A 199 -6.46 -5.09 -14.70
N THR A 200 -5.13 -5.02 -14.59
CA THR A 200 -4.21 -5.19 -15.71
C THR A 200 -3.07 -6.12 -15.30
N PRO A 201 -3.01 -7.34 -15.85
CA PRO A 201 -1.94 -8.31 -15.59
C PRO A 201 -0.54 -7.71 -15.80
N LEU A 202 0.40 -8.10 -14.97
CA LEU A 202 1.81 -7.72 -15.11
C LEU A 202 2.58 -8.85 -15.79
N ASN A 203 3.46 -8.50 -16.71
CA ASN A 203 4.45 -9.41 -17.26
C ASN A 203 5.81 -8.72 -17.26
N LYS A 204 6.88 -9.48 -17.55
CA LYS A 204 8.25 -8.96 -17.55
C LYS A 204 8.42 -7.79 -18.52
N GLU A 205 7.83 -7.89 -19.71
CA GLU A 205 7.95 -6.88 -20.76
C GLU A 205 7.34 -5.54 -20.33
N ARG A 206 6.14 -5.56 -19.75
CA ARG A 206 5.47 -4.38 -19.21
C ARG A 206 6.27 -3.77 -18.06
N LEU A 207 6.77 -4.59 -17.13
CA LEU A 207 7.62 -4.12 -16.02
C LEU A 207 8.88 -3.40 -16.55
N VAL A 208 9.60 -4.02 -17.51
CA VAL A 208 10.78 -3.43 -18.14
C VAL A 208 10.43 -2.15 -18.88
N THR A 209 9.34 -2.13 -19.64
CA THR A 209 8.93 -0.95 -20.42
C THR A 209 8.53 0.22 -19.52
N CYS A 210 7.82 -0.04 -18.41
CA CYS A 210 7.50 0.98 -17.42
C CYS A 210 8.78 1.61 -16.83
N LEU A 211 9.78 0.80 -16.50
CA LEU A 211 11.07 1.29 -16.01
C LEU A 211 11.86 2.06 -17.07
N GLU A 212 11.89 1.58 -18.31
CA GLU A 212 12.55 2.26 -19.44
C GLU A 212 11.98 3.67 -19.62
N ILE A 213 10.66 3.81 -19.67
CA ILE A 213 9.98 5.11 -19.76
C ILE A 213 10.26 5.98 -18.52
N ALA A 214 10.30 5.37 -17.33
CA ALA A 214 10.60 6.10 -16.10
C ALA A 214 12.03 6.70 -16.12
N THR A 215 12.99 5.99 -16.71
CA THR A 215 14.38 6.48 -16.89
C THR A 215 14.57 7.44 -18.07
N SER A 216 13.72 7.36 -19.09
CA SER A 216 13.86 8.06 -20.37
C SER A 216 13.87 9.57 -20.24
N THR A 217 14.76 10.23 -20.98
CA THR A 217 14.81 11.70 -21.16
C THR A 217 14.06 12.18 -22.39
N LYS A 218 13.35 11.30 -23.12
CA LYS A 218 12.56 11.70 -24.28
C LYS A 218 11.46 12.70 -23.85
N PRO A 219 11.21 13.78 -24.62
CA PRO A 219 10.24 14.80 -24.25
C PRO A 219 8.83 14.28 -23.93
N ILE A 220 8.35 13.28 -24.67
CA ILE A 220 7.03 12.68 -24.45
C ILE A 220 6.94 11.91 -23.12
N ASP A 221 8.01 11.20 -22.74
CA ASP A 221 8.07 10.40 -21.52
C ASP A 221 8.20 11.33 -20.29
N GLN A 222 8.93 12.44 -20.44
CA GLN A 222 9.02 13.49 -19.41
C GLN A 222 7.66 14.18 -19.20
N LEU A 223 6.95 14.49 -20.28
CA LEU A 223 5.59 15.03 -20.20
C LEU A 223 4.61 14.04 -19.55
N TYR A 224 4.74 12.74 -19.82
CA TYR A 224 3.96 11.71 -19.16
C TYR A 224 4.22 11.66 -17.65
N LYS A 225 5.50 11.66 -17.24
CA LYS A 225 5.89 11.70 -15.82
C LYS A 225 5.36 12.94 -15.11
N TYR A 226 5.40 14.10 -15.76
CA TYR A 226 4.78 15.31 -15.25
C TYR A 226 3.26 15.14 -15.06
N MET A 227 2.58 14.56 -16.06
CA MET A 227 1.13 14.40 -16.07
C MET A 227 0.61 13.39 -15.04
N ASN A 228 1.31 12.27 -14.84
CA ASN A 228 0.89 11.15 -14.00
C ASN A 228 1.97 10.82 -12.96
N PRO A 229 1.99 11.54 -11.80
CA PRO A 229 3.01 11.37 -10.76
C PRO A 229 3.09 9.95 -10.19
N ASP A 230 1.98 9.21 -10.18
CA ASP A 230 1.90 7.81 -9.71
C ASP A 230 1.92 6.80 -10.89
N GLY A 231 2.18 7.27 -12.11
CA GLY A 231 2.20 6.44 -13.31
C GLY A 231 3.38 5.46 -13.37
N LEU A 232 3.34 4.59 -14.37
CA LEU A 232 4.38 3.57 -14.60
C LEU A 232 4.56 2.67 -13.37
N LEU A 233 3.47 2.19 -12.78
CA LEU A 233 3.50 1.37 -11.56
C LEU A 233 4.20 2.08 -10.38
N TYR A 234 3.97 3.40 -10.25
CA TYR A 234 4.60 4.31 -9.28
C TYR A 234 6.10 4.61 -9.50
N PHE A 235 6.73 4.13 -10.58
CA PHE A 235 8.13 4.47 -10.85
C PHE A 235 8.35 5.97 -11.13
N THR A 236 7.32 6.70 -11.56
CA THR A 236 7.39 8.16 -11.69
C THR A 236 7.65 8.84 -10.34
N ASP A 237 6.95 8.44 -9.28
CA ASP A 237 7.14 8.97 -7.93
C ASP A 237 8.54 8.61 -7.40
N VAL A 238 8.97 7.36 -7.61
CA VAL A 238 10.32 6.90 -7.21
C VAL A 238 11.40 7.70 -7.90
N LYS A 239 11.28 7.93 -9.22
CA LYS A 239 12.23 8.72 -10.00
C LYS A 239 12.28 10.17 -9.51
N THR A 240 11.13 10.75 -9.21
CA THR A 240 11.02 12.14 -8.71
C THR A 240 11.63 12.29 -7.32
N ASN A 241 11.50 11.27 -6.47
CA ASN A 241 11.97 11.27 -5.08
C ASN A 241 13.16 10.32 -4.85
N LEU A 242 14.00 10.12 -5.86
CA LEU A 242 15.04 9.08 -5.88
C LEU A 242 16.00 9.16 -4.69
N LEU A 243 16.39 10.39 -4.31
CA LEU A 243 17.31 10.60 -3.19
C LEU A 243 16.66 10.22 -1.85
N GLN A 244 15.40 10.59 -1.66
CA GLN A 244 14.63 10.30 -0.45
C GLN A 244 14.41 8.79 -0.30
N TYR A 245 14.08 8.08 -1.38
CA TYR A 245 13.97 6.62 -1.36
C TYR A 245 15.30 5.92 -1.08
N LYS A 246 16.42 6.40 -1.65
CA LYS A 246 17.77 5.91 -1.28
C LYS A 246 18.07 6.13 0.21
N GLN A 247 17.71 7.28 0.75
CA GLN A 247 17.87 7.58 2.17
C GLN A 247 16.98 6.69 3.06
N GLN A 248 15.75 6.41 2.64
CA GLN A 248 14.83 5.51 3.34
C GLN A 248 15.38 4.09 3.41
N VAL A 249 15.82 3.51 2.27
CA VAL A 249 16.43 2.17 2.24
C VAL A 249 17.67 2.11 3.13
N LYS A 250 18.53 3.14 3.06
CA LYS A 250 19.70 3.25 3.93
C LYS A 250 19.31 3.31 5.41
N ALA A 251 18.32 4.14 5.77
CA ALA A 251 17.86 4.29 7.15
C ALA A 251 17.29 2.98 7.70
N LEU A 252 16.53 2.24 6.89
CA LEU A 252 16.03 0.91 7.25
C LEU A 252 17.18 -0.07 7.50
N SER A 253 18.16 -0.13 6.60
CA SER A 253 19.33 -1.02 6.72
C SER A 253 20.19 -0.69 7.95
N GLU A 254 20.45 0.59 8.22
CA GLU A 254 21.24 1.02 9.39
C GLU A 254 20.52 0.74 10.72
N ASN A 255 19.19 0.61 10.72
CA ASN A 255 18.37 0.35 11.90
C ASN A 255 17.83 -1.10 11.96
N GLU A 256 18.23 -1.96 11.03
CA GLU A 256 17.70 -3.31 10.82
C GLU A 256 17.63 -4.13 12.11
N GLN A 257 18.73 -4.18 12.87
CA GLN A 257 18.80 -4.95 14.11
C GLN A 257 17.85 -4.43 15.19
N SER A 258 17.69 -3.10 15.30
CA SER A 258 16.75 -2.50 16.24
C SER A 258 15.30 -2.80 15.85
N ILE A 259 14.99 -2.72 14.55
CA ILE A 259 13.67 -3.05 13.99
C ILE A 259 13.34 -4.51 14.28
N PHE A 260 14.27 -5.45 14.03
CA PHE A 260 14.05 -6.87 14.31
C PHE A 260 13.78 -7.14 15.78
N LYS A 261 14.56 -6.55 16.68
CA LYS A 261 14.34 -6.71 18.12
C LYS A 261 12.98 -6.16 18.54
N TYR A 262 12.59 -4.99 18.02
CA TYR A 262 11.27 -4.42 18.26
C TYR A 262 10.15 -5.36 17.79
N ILE A 263 10.19 -5.83 16.54
CA ILE A 263 9.20 -6.76 16.00
C ILE A 263 9.15 -8.02 16.87
N ASN A 264 10.29 -8.68 17.09
CA ASN A 264 10.39 -9.91 17.86
C ASN A 264 9.84 -9.75 19.28
N ALA A 265 10.27 -8.71 20.01
CA ALA A 265 9.79 -8.42 21.35
C ALA A 265 8.30 -8.05 21.43
N SER A 266 7.71 -7.60 20.31
CA SER A 266 6.28 -7.30 20.21
C SER A 266 5.45 -8.56 19.99
N ILE A 267 5.93 -9.48 19.15
CA ILE A 267 5.18 -10.69 18.75
C ILE A 267 5.41 -11.90 19.66
N ALA A 268 6.64 -12.11 20.13
CA ALA A 268 7.03 -13.33 20.82
C ALA A 268 6.24 -13.59 22.11
N PRO A 269 5.87 -12.58 22.94
CA PRO A 269 5.04 -12.81 24.13
C PRO A 269 3.64 -13.36 23.86
N LEU A 270 3.19 -13.35 22.60
CA LEU A 270 1.86 -13.78 22.18
C LEU A 270 1.93 -15.03 21.29
N LEU A 271 3.11 -15.64 21.18
CA LEU A 271 3.33 -16.95 20.57
C LEU A 271 3.74 -17.97 21.64
N PRO A 272 3.55 -19.28 21.39
CA PRO A 272 4.14 -20.32 22.22
C PRO A 272 5.65 -20.11 22.43
N SER A 273 6.16 -20.39 23.63
CA SER A 273 7.57 -20.13 24.00
C SER A 273 8.58 -20.98 23.21
N ASP A 274 8.12 -22.04 22.56
CA ASP A 274 8.87 -22.90 21.66
C ASP A 274 8.75 -22.53 20.18
N ALA A 275 7.92 -21.53 19.83
CA ALA A 275 7.76 -21.05 18.46
C ALA A 275 9.12 -20.76 17.81
N ARG A 276 9.30 -21.29 16.59
CA ARG A 276 10.51 -21.17 15.78
C ARG A 276 10.12 -20.95 14.33
N PHE A 277 10.62 -19.88 13.74
CA PHE A 277 10.49 -19.64 12.30
C PHE A 277 11.56 -18.67 11.84
N SER A 278 11.85 -18.74 10.54
CA SER A 278 12.67 -17.75 9.85
C SER A 278 11.79 -17.05 8.81
N ARG A 279 11.88 -15.73 8.74
CA ARG A 279 11.18 -14.93 7.73
C ARG A 279 12.16 -13.97 7.07
N LYS A 280 12.06 -13.92 5.75
CA LYS A 280 12.73 -12.92 4.92
C LYS A 280 11.67 -11.97 4.37
N VAL A 281 11.81 -10.67 4.63
CA VAL A 281 10.92 -9.63 4.09
C VAL A 281 11.67 -8.83 3.04
N SER A 282 11.14 -8.82 1.82
CA SER A 282 11.72 -8.10 0.70
C SER A 282 11.09 -6.71 0.57
N PHE A 283 11.91 -5.70 0.30
CA PHE A 283 11.43 -4.35 0.03
C PHE A 283 11.41 -4.08 -1.47
N PHE A 284 10.32 -3.45 -1.92
CA PHE A 284 10.07 -3.10 -3.32
C PHE A 284 9.62 -1.65 -3.45
N PHE A 285 9.54 -1.21 -4.71
CA PHE A 285 8.88 0.03 -5.11
C PHE A 285 7.94 -0.29 -6.26
N ILE A 286 6.66 -0.57 -6.01
CA ILE A 286 5.69 -0.90 -7.07
C ILE A 286 4.23 -0.83 -6.63
N ASP A 287 3.39 -0.23 -7.47
CA ASP A 287 1.91 -0.27 -7.40
C ASP A 287 1.24 0.44 -6.20
N GLY A 288 2.01 0.94 -5.23
CA GLY A 288 1.45 1.70 -4.12
C GLY A 288 0.57 0.84 -3.22
N ALA A 289 0.93 -0.43 -3.05
CA ALA A 289 0.28 -1.35 -2.12
C ALA A 289 1.00 -1.33 -0.75
N ASP A 290 0.33 -1.72 0.33
CA ASP A 290 0.96 -1.86 1.65
C ASP A 290 1.95 -3.05 1.70
N GLY A 291 1.60 -4.14 1.05
CA GLY A 291 2.47 -5.30 0.91
C GLY A 291 1.78 -6.43 0.17
N TRP A 292 2.53 -7.48 -0.10
CA TRP A 292 1.98 -8.69 -0.71
C TRP A 292 2.79 -9.91 -0.31
N ALA A 293 2.20 -11.09 -0.48
CA ALA A 293 2.88 -12.36 -0.33
C ALA A 293 2.59 -13.27 -1.52
N SER A 294 3.61 -13.97 -2.00
CA SER A 294 3.49 -15.00 -3.03
C SER A 294 4.54 -16.07 -2.80
N ASP A 295 4.11 -17.33 -2.68
CA ASP A 295 4.94 -18.49 -2.35
C ASP A 295 5.83 -18.23 -1.11
N ASP A 296 7.14 -18.10 -1.32
CA ASP A 296 8.17 -17.88 -0.31
C ASP A 296 8.58 -16.41 -0.14
N VAL A 297 8.03 -15.49 -0.95
CA VAL A 297 8.32 -14.06 -0.89
C VAL A 297 7.21 -13.32 -0.15
N THR A 298 7.58 -12.64 0.93
CA THR A 298 6.79 -11.53 1.47
C THR A 298 7.45 -10.21 1.08
N ALA A 299 6.66 -9.30 0.53
CA ALA A 299 7.09 -8.02 0.02
C ALA A 299 6.38 -6.87 0.73
N ILE A 300 7.11 -5.81 1.02
CA ILE A 300 6.58 -4.51 1.43
C ILE A 300 6.94 -3.49 0.34
N ASP A 301 5.94 -2.77 -0.16
CA ASP A 301 6.17 -1.66 -1.08
C ASP A 301 6.43 -0.37 -0.29
N LEU A 302 7.65 0.13 -0.42
CA LEU A 302 8.11 1.31 0.29
C LEU A 302 7.52 2.61 -0.26
N ASN A 303 6.97 2.59 -1.49
CA ASN A 303 6.27 3.75 -2.05
C ASN A 303 5.05 4.11 -1.22
N TYR A 304 4.35 3.10 -0.72
CA TYR A 304 3.13 3.31 0.06
C TYR A 304 3.37 4.02 1.39
N TYR A 305 4.50 3.72 2.05
CA TYR A 305 4.83 4.26 3.36
C TYR A 305 5.66 5.53 3.32
N LYS A 306 6.56 5.66 2.32
CA LYS A 306 7.61 6.69 2.32
C LYS A 306 8.30 6.72 3.70
N ASP A 307 8.49 7.88 4.31
CA ASP A 307 9.09 7.96 5.65
C ASP A 307 8.09 7.85 6.82
N ASP A 308 6.87 7.35 6.60
CA ASP A 308 5.91 7.05 7.67
C ASP A 308 6.26 5.73 8.38
N TYR A 309 7.37 5.77 9.13
CA TYR A 309 7.83 4.64 9.95
C TYR A 309 6.84 4.27 11.06
N LEU A 310 5.95 5.19 11.45
CA LEU A 310 4.90 4.93 12.45
C LEU A 310 3.84 3.97 11.92
N LYS A 311 3.59 3.93 10.60
CA LYS A 311 2.75 2.92 9.96
C LYS A 311 3.54 1.67 9.55
N LEU A 312 4.73 1.85 8.98
CA LEU A 312 5.54 0.73 8.46
C LEU A 312 5.96 -0.28 9.55
N LEU A 313 6.44 0.19 10.71
CA LEU A 313 6.95 -0.71 11.74
C LEU A 313 5.85 -1.58 12.38
N PRO A 314 4.66 -1.06 12.74
CA PRO A 314 3.53 -1.89 13.16
C PRO A 314 3.11 -2.88 12.07
N LEU A 315 3.01 -2.47 10.81
CA LEU A 315 2.68 -3.40 9.73
C LEU A 315 3.70 -4.55 9.66
N LEU A 316 5.00 -4.27 9.69
CA LEU A 316 6.02 -5.32 9.71
C LEU A 316 5.83 -6.29 10.89
N ALA A 317 5.42 -5.78 12.06
CA ALA A 317 5.12 -6.63 13.21
C ALA A 317 3.84 -7.46 13.01
N HIS A 318 2.76 -6.85 12.51
CA HIS A 318 1.50 -7.49 12.16
C HIS A 318 1.74 -8.65 11.20
N GLU A 319 2.39 -8.35 10.09
CA GLU A 319 2.69 -9.31 9.06
C GLU A 319 3.59 -10.42 9.59
N THR A 320 4.67 -10.09 10.29
CA THR A 320 5.58 -11.08 10.89
C THR A 320 4.86 -12.01 11.88
N TYR A 321 3.85 -11.52 12.59
CA TYR A 321 3.06 -12.34 13.48
C TYR A 321 2.29 -13.45 12.76
N HIS A 322 1.79 -13.21 11.53
CA HIS A 322 1.19 -14.27 10.72
C HIS A 322 2.16 -15.42 10.41
N SER A 323 3.45 -15.14 10.20
CA SER A 323 4.45 -16.22 10.08
C SER A 323 4.58 -17.02 11.37
N GLY A 324 4.51 -16.35 12.52
CA GLY A 324 4.48 -17.00 13.83
C GLY A 324 3.26 -17.88 14.03
N GLN A 325 2.07 -17.39 13.67
CA GLN A 325 0.83 -18.17 13.71
C GLN A 325 0.94 -19.42 12.84
N ASN A 326 1.34 -19.27 11.57
CA ASN A 326 1.50 -20.39 10.64
C ASN A 326 2.54 -21.41 11.12
N ALA A 327 3.64 -20.96 11.72
CA ALA A 327 4.72 -21.83 12.19
C ALA A 327 4.32 -22.72 13.37
N VAL A 328 3.31 -22.32 14.15
CA VAL A 328 2.82 -23.09 15.29
C VAL A 328 1.44 -23.70 15.07
N ALA A 329 0.80 -23.41 13.93
CA ALA A 329 -0.52 -23.91 13.60
C ALA A 329 -0.53 -25.45 13.55
N ILE A 330 -1.52 -26.05 14.20
CA ILE A 330 -1.79 -27.49 14.10
C ILE A 330 -2.89 -27.66 13.07
N ASN A 331 -2.63 -28.48 12.06
CA ASN A 331 -3.64 -28.84 11.07
C ASN A 331 -4.82 -29.50 11.78
N ASP A 332 -6.00 -28.89 11.67
CA ASP A 332 -7.24 -29.49 12.12
C ASP A 332 -7.75 -30.47 11.05
N PRO A 333 -7.71 -31.80 11.29
CA PRO A 333 -8.17 -32.79 10.32
C PRO A 333 -9.69 -32.95 10.30
N THR A 334 -10.42 -32.23 11.15
CA THR A 334 -11.87 -32.41 11.33
C THR A 334 -12.61 -32.04 10.07
N LYS A 335 -13.25 -33.05 9.46
CA LYS A 335 -14.16 -32.83 8.34
C LYS A 335 -15.50 -32.33 8.86
N ARG A 336 -15.92 -31.17 8.38
CA ARG A 336 -17.20 -30.53 8.72
C ARG A 336 -18.10 -30.47 7.48
N GLU A 337 -19.40 -30.33 7.71
CA GLU A 337 -20.33 -29.95 6.65
C GLU A 337 -19.96 -28.57 6.09
N GLU A 338 -20.25 -28.33 4.81
CA GLU A 338 -19.77 -27.14 4.08
C GLU A 338 -20.13 -25.82 4.77
N ASN A 339 -21.36 -25.68 5.26
CA ASN A 339 -21.81 -24.49 5.98
C ASN A 339 -21.08 -24.29 7.32
N ILE A 340 -20.81 -25.37 8.05
CA ILE A 340 -20.06 -25.34 9.31
C ILE A 340 -18.59 -25.01 9.02
N GLN A 341 -18.04 -25.59 7.95
CA GLN A 341 -16.67 -25.33 7.52
C GLN A 341 -16.47 -23.87 7.14
N PHE A 342 -17.39 -23.31 6.35
CA PHE A 342 -17.37 -21.89 6.00
C PHE A 342 -17.44 -20.99 7.24
N PHE A 343 -18.32 -21.29 8.20
CA PHE A 343 -18.38 -20.52 9.44
C PHE A 343 -17.09 -20.62 10.26
N ALA A 344 -16.49 -21.81 10.33
CA ALA A 344 -15.21 -22.03 10.99
C ALA A 344 -14.07 -21.24 10.31
N GLU A 345 -14.07 -21.13 8.99
CA GLU A 345 -13.11 -20.31 8.22
C GLU A 345 -13.26 -18.82 8.53
N VAL A 346 -14.50 -18.31 8.65
CA VAL A 346 -14.74 -16.93 9.09
C VAL A 346 -14.23 -16.70 10.52
N MET A 347 -14.46 -17.64 11.43
CA MET A 347 -13.91 -17.57 12.79
C MET A 347 -12.37 -17.59 12.79
N ASP A 348 -11.76 -18.40 11.93
CA ASP A 348 -10.30 -18.46 11.78
C ASP A 348 -9.75 -17.14 11.25
N TYR A 349 -10.45 -16.51 10.31
CA TYR A 349 -10.10 -15.16 9.83
C TYR A 349 -10.14 -14.12 10.97
N VAL A 350 -11.23 -14.06 11.74
CA VAL A 350 -11.35 -13.15 12.90
C VAL A 350 -10.22 -13.40 13.90
N PHE A 351 -9.88 -14.66 14.14
CA PHE A 351 -8.77 -15.04 15.01
C PHE A 351 -7.41 -14.57 14.46
N ARG A 352 -7.11 -14.87 13.20
CA ARG A 352 -5.81 -14.59 12.58
C ARG A 352 -5.55 -13.08 12.52
N GLU A 353 -6.46 -12.34 11.90
CA GLU A 353 -6.36 -10.89 11.74
C GLU A 353 -6.53 -10.16 13.07
N GLY A 354 -7.41 -10.67 13.94
CA GLY A 354 -7.68 -10.08 15.24
C GLY A 354 -6.49 -10.12 16.18
N THR A 355 -5.86 -11.29 16.31
CA THR A 355 -4.69 -11.43 17.17
C THR A 355 -3.47 -10.69 16.63
N ALA A 356 -3.31 -10.59 15.30
CA ALA A 356 -2.30 -9.73 14.67
C ALA A 356 -2.58 -8.23 14.94
N SER A 357 -3.84 -7.81 14.78
CA SER A 357 -4.28 -6.43 15.03
C SER A 357 -4.19 -5.99 16.48
N TYR A 358 -4.34 -6.93 17.43
CA TYR A 358 -4.13 -6.67 18.85
C TYR A 358 -2.68 -6.25 19.14
N ILE A 359 -1.72 -6.82 18.41
CA ILE A 359 -0.29 -6.50 18.53
C ILE A 359 0.02 -5.19 17.84
N ALA A 360 -0.38 -5.11 16.58
CA ALA A 360 -0.05 -4.02 15.70
C ALA A 360 -1.22 -3.84 14.73
N PRO A 361 -2.14 -2.91 14.99
CA PRO A 361 -3.25 -2.69 14.09
C PRO A 361 -2.76 -2.13 12.75
N PRO A 362 -3.33 -2.57 11.61
CA PRO A 362 -2.90 -2.15 10.27
C PRO A 362 -3.23 -0.67 9.96
N SER A 363 -4.07 -0.03 10.78
CA SER A 363 -4.36 1.40 10.68
C SER A 363 -4.60 2.03 12.05
N ILE A 364 -4.32 3.33 12.14
CA ILE A 364 -4.63 4.12 13.33
C ILE A 364 -6.10 4.55 13.27
N LYS A 365 -6.92 4.00 14.15
CA LYS A 365 -8.31 4.43 14.38
C LYS A 365 -8.45 5.14 15.72
N THR A 366 -9.33 6.14 15.76
CA THR A 366 -9.84 6.70 17.02
C THR A 366 -10.64 5.65 17.79
N ASN A 367 -10.85 5.84 19.09
CA ASN A 367 -11.64 4.90 19.89
C ASN A 367 -13.07 4.75 19.34
N LEU A 368 -13.70 5.84 18.91
CA LEU A 368 -15.03 5.80 18.31
C LEU A 368 -15.06 4.95 17.04
N GLU A 369 -14.08 5.12 16.15
CA GLU A 369 -13.99 4.31 14.92
C GLU A 369 -13.75 2.83 15.21
N LYS A 370 -12.98 2.51 16.26
CA LYS A 370 -12.80 1.13 16.73
C LYS A 370 -14.11 0.56 17.25
N ASP A 371 -14.83 1.30 18.10
CA ASP A 371 -16.11 0.84 18.67
C ASP A 371 -17.16 0.59 17.57
N ILE A 372 -17.22 1.45 16.55
CA ILE A 372 -18.08 1.25 15.39
C ILE A 372 -17.68 -0.01 14.63
N ALA A 373 -16.38 -0.21 14.36
CA ALA A 373 -15.89 -1.39 13.66
C ALA A 373 -16.15 -2.69 14.44
N ILE A 374 -15.97 -2.68 15.76
CA ILE A 374 -16.26 -3.83 16.63
C ILE A 374 -17.75 -4.18 16.58
N LYS A 375 -18.64 -3.20 16.78
CA LYS A 375 -20.10 -3.41 16.71
C LYS A 375 -20.54 -3.96 15.36
N LYS A 376 -19.98 -3.43 14.28
CA LYS A 376 -20.25 -3.94 12.93
C LYS A 376 -19.72 -5.36 12.75
N GLY A 377 -18.54 -5.68 13.30
CA GLY A 377 -17.98 -7.03 13.26
C GLY A 377 -18.85 -8.05 13.99
N ILE A 378 -19.38 -7.69 15.16
CA ILE A 378 -20.34 -8.51 15.92
C ILE A 378 -21.57 -8.81 15.05
N GLN A 379 -22.22 -7.76 14.53
CA GLN A 379 -23.41 -7.89 13.68
C GLN A 379 -23.14 -8.80 12.47
N LEU A 380 -22.02 -8.59 11.76
CA LEU A 380 -21.67 -9.40 10.61
C LEU A 380 -21.48 -10.87 10.98
N LEU A 381 -20.83 -11.17 12.10
CA LEU A 381 -20.60 -12.55 12.51
C LEU A 381 -21.91 -13.26 12.91
N GLU A 382 -22.80 -12.57 13.62
CA GLU A 382 -24.12 -13.08 13.98
C GLU A 382 -25.00 -13.32 12.75
N GLU A 383 -24.98 -12.39 11.78
CA GLU A 383 -25.68 -12.56 10.51
C GLU A 383 -25.09 -13.71 9.68
N ILE A 384 -23.77 -13.88 9.64
CA ILE A 384 -23.14 -15.03 8.96
C ILE A 384 -23.55 -16.33 9.65
N HIS A 385 -23.54 -16.41 10.98
CA HIS A 385 -24.02 -17.58 11.71
C HIS A 385 -25.48 -17.91 11.36
N SER A 386 -26.36 -16.91 11.37
CA SER A 386 -27.77 -17.09 10.99
C SER A 386 -27.91 -17.59 9.54
N ASN A 387 -27.18 -17.01 8.60
CA ASN A 387 -27.28 -17.40 7.19
C ASN A 387 -26.60 -18.74 6.87
N THR A 388 -25.58 -19.16 7.62
CA THR A 388 -24.89 -20.44 7.38
C THR A 388 -25.56 -21.61 8.10
N ILE A 389 -26.02 -21.41 9.33
CA ILE A 389 -26.47 -22.50 10.21
C ILE A 389 -27.99 -22.59 10.32
N VAL A 390 -28.69 -21.44 10.29
CA VAL A 390 -30.14 -21.39 10.49
C VAL A 390 -30.89 -21.36 9.14
N ASN A 391 -30.51 -20.43 8.25
CA ASN A 391 -31.23 -20.17 7.01
C ASN A 391 -30.65 -20.88 5.78
N TYR A 392 -29.38 -21.31 5.83
CA TYR A 392 -28.66 -21.97 4.73
C TYR A 392 -28.58 -21.13 3.43
N ASP A 393 -28.32 -19.82 3.56
CA ASP A 393 -28.05 -18.89 2.45
C ASP A 393 -26.54 -18.62 2.31
N ALA A 394 -25.87 -19.45 1.52
CA ALA A 394 -24.42 -19.40 1.33
C ALA A 394 -23.95 -18.14 0.58
N GLU A 395 -24.73 -17.66 -0.40
CA GLU A 395 -24.37 -16.46 -1.17
C GLU A 395 -24.39 -15.22 -0.28
N LYS A 396 -25.44 -15.09 0.55
CA LYS A 396 -25.52 -13.99 1.50
C LYS A 396 -24.42 -14.06 2.55
N ALA A 397 -24.13 -15.25 3.08
CA ALA A 397 -23.05 -15.45 4.03
C ALA A 397 -21.69 -15.05 3.45
N GLN A 398 -21.40 -15.41 2.19
CA GLN A 398 -20.18 -15.01 1.50
C GLN A 398 -20.09 -13.49 1.32
N GLN A 399 -21.20 -12.83 0.95
CA GLN A 399 -21.24 -11.37 0.83
C GLN A 399 -20.89 -10.68 2.16
N LEU A 400 -21.48 -11.16 3.26
CA LEU A 400 -21.23 -10.63 4.61
C LEU A 400 -19.79 -10.88 5.07
N ALA A 401 -19.24 -12.07 4.77
CA ALA A 401 -17.85 -12.38 5.06
C ALA A 401 -16.90 -11.44 4.30
N ASN A 402 -17.14 -11.22 3.00
CA ASN A 402 -16.36 -10.29 2.19
C ASN A 402 -16.41 -8.86 2.75
N GLU A 403 -17.57 -8.41 3.24
CA GLU A 403 -17.72 -7.11 3.91
C GLU A 403 -16.89 -7.03 5.21
N GLY A 404 -16.83 -8.11 5.99
CA GLY A 404 -16.04 -8.17 7.22
C GLY A 404 -14.52 -8.19 6.98
N ILE A 405 -14.10 -8.75 5.86
CA ILE A 405 -12.69 -8.98 5.45
C ILE A 405 -12.08 -7.72 4.79
N ALA A 406 -12.83 -7.06 3.90
CA ALA A 406 -12.28 -6.07 2.97
C ALA A 406 -11.56 -4.88 3.66
N GLY A 407 -10.34 -4.58 3.22
CA GLY A 407 -9.60 -3.35 3.53
C GLY A 407 -9.32 -3.12 5.02
N ALA A 408 -8.81 -4.12 5.74
CA ALA A 408 -8.68 -4.10 7.20
C ALA A 408 -10.04 -3.84 7.90
N GLY A 409 -11.05 -4.61 7.48
CA GLY A 409 -12.46 -4.45 7.82
C GLY A 409 -12.82 -4.73 9.29
N PRO A 410 -14.13 -4.77 9.60
CA PRO A 410 -14.65 -4.95 10.97
C PRO A 410 -14.05 -6.13 11.75
N PHE A 411 -13.69 -7.23 11.09
CA PHE A 411 -13.18 -8.43 11.76
C PHE A 411 -11.80 -8.27 12.40
N TYR A 412 -10.95 -7.39 11.88
CA TYR A 412 -9.66 -7.06 12.50
C TYR A 412 -9.86 -6.49 13.91
N TRP A 413 -10.82 -5.59 14.04
CA TRP A 413 -11.10 -4.88 15.29
C TRP A 413 -11.88 -5.75 16.28
N LEU A 414 -12.84 -6.55 15.80
CA LEU A 414 -13.53 -7.52 16.63
C LEU A 414 -12.55 -8.51 17.27
N GLY A 415 -11.70 -9.15 16.45
CA GLY A 415 -10.76 -10.13 16.98
C GLY A 415 -9.67 -9.50 17.86
N ALA A 416 -9.27 -8.24 17.59
CA ALA A 416 -8.37 -7.50 18.47
C ALA A 416 -8.99 -7.24 19.85
N GLU A 417 -10.28 -6.89 19.88
CA GLU A 417 -11.01 -6.67 21.13
C GLU A 417 -11.21 -7.98 21.91
N MET A 418 -11.54 -9.08 21.22
CA MET A 418 -11.59 -10.40 21.84
C MET A 418 -10.23 -10.80 22.45
N SER A 419 -9.13 -10.54 21.72
CA SER A 419 -7.77 -10.77 22.21
C SER A 419 -7.46 -9.95 23.47
N ARG A 420 -7.86 -8.67 23.49
CA ARG A 420 -7.74 -7.79 24.67
C ARG A 420 -8.47 -8.37 25.87
N VAL A 421 -9.71 -8.84 25.70
CA VAL A 421 -10.51 -9.46 26.77
C VAL A 421 -9.83 -10.73 27.30
N ILE A 422 -9.34 -11.61 26.42
CA ILE A 422 -8.58 -12.81 26.81
C ILE A 422 -7.35 -12.42 27.64
N VAL A 423 -6.54 -11.47 27.17
CA VAL A 423 -5.30 -11.08 27.87
C VAL A 423 -5.60 -10.48 29.25
N ILE A 424 -6.65 -9.67 29.38
CA ILE A 424 -7.01 -9.06 30.67
C ILE A 424 -7.49 -10.11 31.68
N ALA A 425 -8.30 -11.08 31.26
CA ALA A 425 -8.89 -12.06 32.18
C ALA A 425 -8.01 -13.29 32.44
N LEU A 426 -7.23 -13.70 31.44
CA LEU A 426 -6.50 -14.98 31.42
C LEU A 426 -4.99 -14.83 31.20
N GLY A 427 -4.49 -13.65 30.85
CA GLY A 427 -3.06 -13.40 30.61
C GLY A 427 -2.62 -13.64 29.16
N LYS A 428 -1.42 -13.15 28.83
CA LYS A 428 -0.83 -13.27 27.47
C LYS A 428 -0.47 -14.71 27.15
N GLU A 429 -0.03 -15.45 28.15
CA GLU A 429 0.34 -16.86 28.08
C GLU A 429 -0.85 -17.70 27.62
N LYS A 430 -2.07 -17.34 28.04
CA LYS A 430 -3.27 -18.03 27.58
C LYS A 430 -3.53 -17.76 26.10
N LEU A 431 -3.44 -16.51 25.65
CA LEU A 431 -3.60 -16.18 24.23
C LEU A 431 -2.55 -16.89 23.37
N ALA A 432 -1.29 -16.88 23.81
CA ALA A 432 -0.19 -17.60 23.17
C ALA A 432 -0.46 -19.11 23.05
N SER A 433 -0.99 -19.72 24.11
CA SER A 433 -1.26 -21.17 24.14
C SER A 433 -2.35 -21.62 23.16
N ILE A 434 -3.23 -20.72 22.71
CA ILE A 434 -4.35 -21.08 21.83
C ILE A 434 -4.07 -20.81 20.35
N ILE A 435 -3.00 -20.07 20.02
CA ILE A 435 -2.61 -19.79 18.63
C ILE A 435 -2.51 -21.06 17.77
N PRO A 436 -1.96 -22.19 18.25
CA PRO A 436 -1.90 -23.43 17.47
C PRO A 436 -3.25 -24.02 17.04
N PHE A 437 -4.36 -23.63 17.68
CA PHE A 437 -5.64 -24.34 17.60
C PHE A 437 -6.77 -23.57 16.88
N GLY A 438 -6.42 -22.45 16.21
CA GLY A 438 -7.30 -21.75 15.27
C GLY A 438 -8.53 -21.05 15.87
N GLY A 439 -9.41 -20.60 14.96
CA GLY A 439 -10.59 -19.77 15.26
C GLY A 439 -11.54 -20.33 16.32
N ILE A 440 -11.96 -21.59 16.22
CA ILE A 440 -12.95 -22.16 17.17
C ILE A 440 -12.43 -22.10 18.61
N THR A 441 -11.16 -22.47 18.83
CA THR A 441 -10.53 -22.44 20.16
C THR A 441 -10.39 -21.01 20.67
N PHE A 442 -10.07 -20.06 19.79
CA PHE A 442 -10.01 -18.64 20.10
C PHE A 442 -11.34 -18.11 20.65
N PHE A 443 -12.46 -18.37 19.96
CA PHE A 443 -13.78 -17.94 20.42
C PHE A 443 -14.21 -18.60 21.73
N LYS A 444 -14.00 -19.92 21.88
CA LYS A 444 -14.28 -20.61 23.16
C LYS A 444 -13.47 -20.02 24.32
N THR A 445 -12.22 -19.64 24.05
CA THR A 445 -11.36 -19.01 25.07
C THR A 445 -11.82 -17.59 25.40
N TYR A 446 -12.33 -16.84 24.42
CA TYR A 446 -12.97 -15.55 24.65
C TYR A 446 -14.21 -15.69 25.56
N ILE A 447 -15.09 -16.65 25.30
CA ILE A 447 -16.28 -16.91 26.13
C ILE A 447 -15.86 -17.21 27.59
N ALA A 448 -14.89 -18.10 27.78
CA ALA A 448 -14.35 -18.41 29.11
C ALA A 448 -13.68 -17.19 29.78
N ALA A 449 -13.06 -16.28 29.01
CA ALA A 449 -12.47 -15.05 29.52
C ALA A 449 -13.54 -14.07 30.02
N VAL A 450 -14.67 -13.97 29.31
CA VAL A 450 -15.83 -13.17 29.73
C VAL A 450 -16.44 -13.74 31.00
N GLU A 451 -16.69 -15.04 31.07
CA GLU A 451 -17.27 -15.71 32.26
C GLU A 451 -16.43 -15.49 33.53
N LYS A 452 -15.10 -15.45 33.40
CA LYS A 452 -14.18 -15.18 34.51
C LYS A 452 -14.08 -13.69 34.87
N SER A 453 -14.48 -12.80 33.97
CA SER A 453 -14.24 -11.36 34.06
C SER A 453 -15.44 -10.63 34.66
N ASN A 454 -15.27 -10.03 35.84
CA ASN A 454 -16.31 -9.19 36.46
C ASN A 454 -16.54 -7.83 35.76
N LYS A 455 -15.80 -7.52 34.68
CA LYS A 455 -15.75 -6.18 34.05
C LYS A 455 -16.15 -6.14 32.58
N ASN A 456 -16.14 -7.28 31.89
CA ASN A 456 -16.38 -7.34 30.45
C ASN A 456 -17.65 -8.15 30.26
N GLU A 457 -18.61 -7.60 29.51
CA GLU A 457 -19.83 -8.31 29.12
C GLU A 457 -19.57 -9.10 27.82
N ASN A 458 -20.36 -10.14 27.60
CA ASN A 458 -20.28 -10.88 26.35
C ASN A 458 -20.78 -10.00 25.20
N MET A 459 -20.05 -10.00 24.08
CA MET A 459 -20.38 -9.19 22.91
C MET A 459 -21.40 -9.85 21.97
N PHE A 460 -21.63 -11.15 22.11
CA PHE A 460 -22.46 -11.96 21.20
C PHE A 460 -23.79 -12.36 21.82
N ASP A 461 -24.77 -12.64 20.97
CA ASP A 461 -26.03 -13.24 21.40
C ASP A 461 -25.89 -14.67 21.96
N GLU A 462 -26.85 -15.08 22.77
CA GLU A 462 -26.86 -16.40 23.43
C GLU A 462 -26.91 -17.58 22.43
N PRO A 463 -27.70 -17.52 21.33
CA PRO A 463 -27.68 -18.55 20.29
C PRO A 463 -26.29 -18.82 19.68
N LEU A 464 -25.54 -17.76 19.37
CA LEU A 464 -24.20 -17.90 18.80
C LEU A 464 -23.21 -18.51 19.81
N ILE A 465 -23.26 -18.07 21.07
CA ILE A 465 -22.41 -18.65 22.14
C ILE A 465 -22.65 -20.15 22.26
N GLU A 466 -23.91 -20.56 22.38
CA GLU A 466 -24.28 -21.96 22.53
C GLU A 466 -23.79 -22.80 21.34
N TYR A 467 -23.91 -22.26 20.12
CA TYR A 467 -23.45 -22.93 18.92
C TYR A 467 -21.94 -23.12 18.95
N ILE A 468 -21.17 -22.06 19.23
CA ILE A 468 -19.70 -22.13 19.28
C ILE A 468 -19.22 -23.13 20.35
N GLN A 469 -19.87 -23.17 21.51
CA GLN A 469 -19.51 -24.12 22.57
C GLN A 469 -19.69 -25.58 22.13
N LYS A 470 -20.66 -25.87 21.25
CA LYS A 470 -20.97 -27.20 20.71
C LYS A 470 -20.06 -27.62 19.53
N LEU A 471 -19.42 -26.68 18.85
CA LEU A 471 -18.48 -26.99 17.76
C LEU A 471 -17.32 -27.86 18.25
N LYS A 472 -16.87 -28.80 17.43
CA LYS A 472 -15.71 -29.64 17.74
C LYS A 472 -14.45 -29.10 17.10
#